data_AF-A0A2E7UI55-F1
#
_entry.id   AF-A0A2E7UI55-F1
#
_cell.length_a   1.000
_cell.length_b   1.000
_cell.length_c   1.000
_cell.angle_alpha   90.00
_cell.angle_beta   90.00
_cell.angle_gamma   90.00
#
_symmetry.space_group_name_H-M   'P 1'
#
loop_
_entity.id
_entity.type
_entity.pdbx_description
1 polymer ?
#
loop_
_entity_poly.entity_id
_entity_poly.type
_entity_poly.pdbx_seq_one_letter_code
_entity_poly.pdbx_strand_id
1 'polypeptide(L)'
;MKFFDSVKTTLIKKPFDLNGRASRSEYWNYWLFSQVSILLFLYFSLRIKFLLIFVILTCVYLIIPGISVTVRRLHDVDKSANWLLGFVPFTLSAYVALFVFSITQDSQTSEIDLFGILLIITYIVGIMTTSIWYCFPIFMFLTQKGNEEKNKYGDPVT
;
A
#
# COMPACT_ATOMS: atom_id res chain seq x y z
N MET A 1 -4.44 -2.43 22.67
CA MET A 1 -3.96 -3.81 22.37
C MET A 1 -2.44 -3.88 22.54
N LYS A 2 -1.86 -4.97 23.09
CA LYS A 2 -0.39 -5.09 23.21
C LYS A 2 0.24 -5.36 21.83
N PHE A 3 1.53 -5.06 21.68
CA PHE A 3 2.27 -5.18 20.42
C PHE A 3 2.20 -6.59 19.82
N PHE A 4 2.63 -7.61 20.56
CA PHE A 4 2.64 -8.99 20.07
C PHE A 4 1.23 -9.55 19.80
N ASP A 5 0.24 -9.14 20.61
CA ASP A 5 -1.16 -9.54 20.39
C ASP A 5 -1.70 -9.00 19.06
N SER A 6 -1.32 -7.76 18.74
CA SER A 6 -1.69 -7.10 17.47
C SER A 6 -1.11 -7.87 16.29
N VAL A 7 0.21 -8.14 16.32
CA VAL A 7 0.91 -8.87 15.26
C VAL A 7 0.34 -10.28 15.08
N LYS A 8 0.12 -11.01 16.18
CA LYS A 8 -0.48 -12.35 16.15
C LYS A 8 -1.89 -12.33 15.56
N THR A 9 -2.68 -11.31 15.88
CA THR A 9 -4.04 -11.17 15.37
C THR A 9 -4.03 -10.93 13.87
N THR A 10 -3.18 -10.02 13.37
CA THR A 10 -3.10 -9.72 11.94
C THR A 10 -2.50 -10.87 11.12
N LEU A 11 -1.42 -11.50 11.58
CA LEU A 11 -0.71 -12.53 10.79
C LEU A 11 -1.34 -13.93 10.87
N ILE A 12 -1.91 -14.30 12.02
CA ILE A 12 -2.34 -15.68 12.27
C ILE A 12 -3.85 -15.78 12.35
N LYS A 13 -4.51 -14.90 13.10
CA LYS A 13 -5.96 -15.01 13.33
C LYS A 13 -6.79 -14.46 12.17
N LYS A 14 -6.38 -13.32 11.62
CA LYS A 14 -7.11 -12.55 10.61
C LYS A 14 -6.24 -12.11 9.42
N PRO A 15 -5.46 -13.01 8.78
CA PRO A 15 -4.62 -12.63 7.64
C PRO A 15 -5.40 -12.31 6.37
N PHE A 16 -6.55 -12.97 6.17
CA PHE A 16 -7.40 -12.82 4.97
C PHE A 16 -8.79 -12.27 5.30
N ASP A 17 -9.04 -11.89 6.56
CA ASP A 17 -10.34 -11.37 6.99
C ASP A 17 -10.45 -9.89 6.60
N LEU A 18 -11.28 -9.60 5.61
CA LEU A 18 -11.59 -8.24 5.16
C LEU A 18 -12.79 -7.64 5.91
N ASN A 19 -13.49 -8.46 6.69
CA ASN A 19 -14.66 -8.05 7.43
C ASN A 19 -14.30 -7.59 8.83
N GLY A 20 -15.14 -6.72 9.40
CA GLY A 20 -14.91 -6.17 10.72
C GLY A 20 -13.98 -4.96 10.73
N ARG A 21 -13.52 -4.64 11.94
CA ARG A 21 -12.80 -3.42 12.27
C ARG A 21 -11.46 -3.74 12.92
N ALA A 22 -10.48 -2.87 12.74
CA ALA A 22 -9.16 -2.99 13.36
C ALA A 22 -8.84 -1.71 14.14
N SER A 23 -8.33 -1.86 15.37
CA SER A 23 -7.93 -0.71 16.18
C SER A 23 -6.72 0.00 15.57
N ARG A 24 -6.52 1.27 15.94
CA ARG A 24 -5.28 2.01 15.65
C ARG A 24 -4.03 1.24 16.05
N SER A 25 -4.03 0.68 17.27
CA SER A 25 -2.90 -0.09 17.77
C SER A 25 -2.65 -1.36 16.97
N GLU A 26 -3.70 -2.03 16.48
CA GLU A 26 -3.55 -3.22 15.64
C GLU A 26 -2.81 -2.88 14.33
N TYR A 27 -3.28 -1.83 13.65
CA TYR A 27 -2.68 -1.36 12.39
C TYR A 27 -1.22 -0.92 12.57
N TRP A 28 -0.95 0.00 13.51
CA TRP A 28 0.39 0.59 13.66
C TRP A 28 1.42 -0.40 14.20
N ASN A 29 1.04 -1.30 15.11
CA ASN A 29 1.95 -2.33 15.59
C ASN A 29 2.32 -3.32 14.48
N TYR A 30 1.34 -3.73 13.67
CA TYR A 30 1.61 -4.55 12.49
C TYR A 30 2.50 -3.83 11.48
N TRP A 31 2.21 -2.55 11.18
CA TRP A 31 3.01 -1.76 10.26
C TRP A 31 4.47 -1.67 10.74
N LEU A 32 4.70 -1.32 12.00
CA LEU A 32 6.04 -1.28 12.60
C LEU A 32 6.75 -2.64 12.51
N PHE A 33 6.05 -3.73 12.86
CA PHE A 33 6.60 -5.09 12.73
C PHE A 33 7.03 -5.42 11.30
N SER A 34 6.21 -5.05 10.32
CA SER A 34 6.50 -5.29 8.90
C SER A 34 7.76 -4.52 8.43
N GLN A 35 7.88 -3.24 8.82
CA GLN A 35 9.01 -2.39 8.44
C GLN A 35 10.32 -2.89 9.06
N VAL A 36 10.30 -3.21 10.36
CA VAL A 36 11.48 -3.72 11.07
C VAL A 36 11.92 -5.06 10.48
N SER A 37 10.98 -5.94 10.18
CA SER A 37 11.28 -7.26 9.58
C SER A 37 11.94 -7.12 8.21
N ILE A 38 11.41 -6.27 7.33
CA ILE A 38 11.98 -6.01 6.00
C ILE A 38 13.38 -5.40 6.11
N LEU A 39 13.58 -4.39 6.98
CA LEU A 39 14.88 -3.75 7.18
C LEU A 39 15.93 -4.72 7.70
N LEU A 40 15.56 -5.63 8.63
CA LEU A 40 16.46 -6.66 9.13
C LEU A 40 16.90 -7.61 8.00
N PHE A 41 15.96 -8.16 7.23
CA PHE A 41 16.31 -9.06 6.10
C PHE A 41 17.15 -8.34 5.04
N LEU A 42 16.84 -7.07 4.75
CA LEU A 42 17.61 -6.27 3.81
C LEU A 42 19.05 -6.06 4.30
N TYR A 43 19.24 -5.73 5.58
CA TYR A 43 20.56 -5.60 6.19
C TYR A 43 21.39 -6.89 6.06
N PHE A 44 20.80 -8.06 6.38
CA PHE A 44 21.51 -9.34 6.23
C PHE A 44 21.79 -9.69 4.77
N SER A 45 20.91 -9.30 3.83
CA SER A 45 21.10 -9.55 2.40
C SER A 45 22.33 -8.85 1.81
N LEU A 46 22.77 -7.73 2.41
CA LEU A 46 24.01 -7.04 2.02
C LEU A 46 25.26 -7.88 2.30
N ARG A 47 25.20 -8.82 3.25
CA ARG A 47 26.30 -9.71 3.62
C ARG A 47 26.22 -11.07 2.90
N ILE A 48 25.00 -11.55 2.65
CA ILE A 48 24.76 -12.87 2.07
C ILE A 48 23.74 -12.71 0.94
N LYS A 49 24.20 -12.74 -0.31
CA LYS A 49 23.34 -12.52 -1.50
C LYS A 49 22.16 -13.49 -1.59
N PHE A 50 22.33 -14.73 -1.13
CA PHE A 50 21.25 -15.72 -1.08
C PHE A 50 20.05 -15.24 -0.24
N LEU A 51 20.24 -14.36 0.75
CA LEU A 51 19.16 -13.83 1.58
C LEU A 51 18.23 -12.85 0.84
N LEU A 52 18.58 -12.40 -0.36
CA LEU A 52 17.72 -11.53 -1.16
C LEU A 52 16.40 -12.22 -1.52
N ILE A 53 16.40 -13.55 -1.72
CA ILE A 53 15.17 -14.31 -1.94
C ILE A 53 14.21 -14.22 -0.74
N PHE A 54 14.74 -14.21 0.48
CA PHE A 54 13.95 -14.13 1.71
C PHE A 54 13.35 -12.73 1.91
N VAL A 55 14.03 -11.68 1.44
CA VAL A 55 13.45 -10.32 1.40
C VAL A 55 12.19 -10.32 0.54
N ILE A 56 12.29 -10.87 -0.69
CA ILE A 56 11.15 -10.94 -1.62
C ILE A 56 10.01 -11.75 -1.01
N LEU A 57 10.30 -12.94 -0.48
CA LEU A 57 9.28 -13.80 0.15
C LEU A 57 8.61 -13.11 1.34
N THR A 58 9.37 -12.39 2.17
CA THR A 58 8.85 -11.64 3.31
C THR A 58 7.92 -10.52 2.85
N CYS A 59 8.30 -9.77 1.82
CA CYS A 59 7.44 -8.73 1.24
C CYS A 59 6.13 -9.34 0.73
N VAL A 60 6.20 -10.41 -0.07
CA VAL A 60 5.01 -11.08 -0.62
C VAL A 60 4.09 -11.59 0.49
N TYR A 61 4.65 -12.23 1.51
CA TYR A 61 3.88 -12.75 2.65
C TYR A 61 3.17 -11.64 3.44
N LEU A 62 3.84 -10.49 3.65
CA LEU A 62 3.29 -9.40 4.43
C LEU A 62 2.27 -8.56 3.67
N ILE A 63 2.28 -8.54 2.33
CA ILE A 63 1.32 -7.74 1.56
C ILE A 63 -0.13 -8.11 1.88
N ILE A 64 -0.45 -9.40 1.98
CA ILE A 64 -1.85 -9.82 2.14
C ILE A 64 -2.42 -9.43 3.52
N PRO A 65 -1.77 -9.76 4.66
CA PRO A 65 -2.21 -9.27 5.97
C PRO A 65 -2.20 -7.73 6.06
N GLY A 66 -1.26 -7.07 5.36
CA GLY A 66 -1.19 -5.62 5.28
C GLY A 66 -2.42 -4.99 4.63
N ILE A 67 -2.89 -5.56 3.52
CA ILE A 67 -4.13 -5.13 2.87
C ILE A 67 -5.33 -5.41 3.80
N SER A 68 -5.41 -6.60 4.41
CA SER A 68 -6.51 -6.97 5.32
C SER A 68 -6.65 -5.99 6.48
N VAL A 69 -5.56 -5.69 7.20
CA VAL A 69 -5.62 -4.77 8.35
C VAL A 69 -5.91 -3.33 7.90
N THR A 70 -5.45 -2.93 6.72
CA THR A 70 -5.74 -1.60 6.15
C THR A 70 -7.23 -1.46 5.82
N VAL A 71 -7.84 -2.48 5.21
CA VAL A 71 -9.29 -2.52 4.92
C VAL A 71 -10.10 -2.43 6.21
N ARG A 72 -9.79 -3.28 7.20
CA ARG A 72 -10.46 -3.27 8.50
C ARG A 72 -10.27 -1.95 9.25
N ARG A 73 -9.15 -1.26 9.03
CA ARG A 73 -8.90 0.07 9.62
C ARG A 73 -9.69 1.18 8.93
N LEU A 74 -9.84 1.12 7.61
CA LEU A 74 -10.76 2.02 6.88
C LEU A 74 -12.20 1.82 7.33
N HIS A 75 -12.62 0.57 7.51
CA HIS A 75 -13.93 0.24 8.08
C HIS A 75 -14.12 0.81 9.49
N ASP A 76 -13.06 0.91 10.29
CA ASP A 76 -13.13 1.48 11.64
C ASP A 76 -13.41 2.99 11.65
N VAL A 77 -13.03 3.71 10.58
CA VAL A 77 -13.36 5.14 10.36
C VAL A 77 -14.55 5.35 9.43
N ASP A 78 -15.36 4.31 9.24
CA ASP A 78 -16.55 4.28 8.38
C ASP A 78 -16.27 4.66 6.91
N LYS A 79 -15.08 4.31 6.42
CA LYS A 79 -14.69 4.45 5.01
C LYS A 79 -14.69 3.09 4.31
N SER A 80 -15.13 3.06 3.06
CA SER A 80 -15.13 1.85 2.24
C SER A 80 -13.72 1.43 1.82
N ALA A 81 -13.47 0.13 1.68
CA ALA A 81 -12.25 -0.41 1.09
C ALA A 81 -11.90 0.18 -0.29
N ASN A 82 -12.88 0.65 -1.04
CA ASN A 82 -12.71 1.30 -2.36
C ASN A 82 -11.78 2.53 -2.33
N TRP A 83 -11.56 3.15 -1.16
CA TRP A 83 -10.56 4.20 -1.00
C TRP A 83 -9.14 3.72 -1.34
N LEU A 84 -8.87 2.43 -1.14
CA LEU A 84 -7.62 1.80 -1.57
C LEU A 84 -7.53 1.62 -3.07
N LEU A 85 -8.63 1.66 -3.83
CA LEU A 85 -8.66 1.49 -5.29
C LEU A 85 -8.81 2.81 -6.06
N GLY A 86 -9.08 3.93 -5.38
CA GLY A 86 -9.29 5.24 -6.03
C GLY A 86 -8.10 5.75 -6.86
N PHE A 87 -6.90 5.22 -6.62
CA PHE A 87 -5.67 5.54 -7.33
C PHE A 87 -5.50 4.77 -8.67
N VAL A 88 -6.23 3.66 -8.86
CA VAL A 88 -6.05 2.74 -10.01
C VAL A 88 -6.08 3.46 -11.36
N PRO A 89 -7.02 4.39 -11.65
CA PRO A 89 -7.05 5.08 -12.93
C PRO A 89 -5.79 5.91 -13.22
N PHE A 90 -5.24 6.57 -12.20
CA PHE A 90 -4.06 7.43 -12.32
C PHE A 90 -2.77 6.62 -12.46
N THR A 91 -2.68 5.49 -11.76
CA THR A 91 -1.56 4.55 -11.92
C THR A 91 -1.59 3.90 -13.29
N LEU A 92 -2.78 3.49 -13.74
CA LEU A 92 -2.97 2.90 -15.06
C LEU A 92 -2.59 3.88 -16.18
N SER A 93 -3.02 5.14 -16.09
CA SER A 93 -2.66 6.15 -17.09
C SER A 93 -1.15 6.39 -17.17
N ALA A 94 -0.45 6.41 -16.02
CA ALA A 94 1.01 6.54 -15.99
C ALA A 94 1.69 5.34 -16.68
N TYR A 95 1.32 4.11 -16.34
CA TYR A 95 1.93 2.92 -16.94
C TYR A 95 1.62 2.79 -18.43
N VAL A 96 0.39 3.14 -18.85
CA VAL A 96 0.03 3.19 -20.27
C VAL A 96 0.88 4.24 -21.00
N ALA A 97 1.07 5.43 -20.44
CA ALA A 97 1.92 6.45 -21.05
C ALA A 97 3.37 5.98 -21.21
N LEU A 98 3.93 5.30 -20.19
CA LEU A 98 5.26 4.70 -20.27
C LEU A 98 5.35 3.59 -21.32
N PHE A 99 4.33 2.73 -21.39
CA PHE A 99 4.28 1.65 -22.37
C PHE A 99 4.21 2.20 -23.80
N VAL A 100 3.31 3.16 -24.05
CA VAL A 100 3.19 3.83 -25.35
C VAL A 100 4.50 4.53 -25.71
N PHE A 101 5.13 5.25 -24.78
CA PHE A 101 6.42 5.90 -25.01
C PHE A 101 7.52 4.89 -25.41
N SER A 102 7.52 3.71 -24.78
CA SER A 102 8.50 2.66 -25.06
C SER A 102 8.35 2.03 -26.45
N ILE A 103 7.12 1.98 -27.00
CA ILE A 103 6.87 1.44 -28.35
C ILE A 103 7.01 2.50 -29.45
N THR A 104 6.89 3.79 -29.12
CA THR A 104 7.00 4.89 -30.10
C THR A 104 8.42 5.47 -30.22
N GLN A 105 9.36 5.07 -29.36
CA GLN A 105 10.76 5.48 -29.52
C GLN A 105 11.37 4.77 -30.74
N ASP A 106 11.47 5.52 -31.85
CA ASP A 106 12.17 5.06 -33.03
C ASP A 106 13.68 5.30 -32.90
N SER A 107 14.49 4.30 -33.23
CA SER A 107 15.93 4.28 -32.94
C SER A 107 16.77 5.30 -33.74
N GLN A 108 16.18 5.98 -34.73
CA GLN A 108 16.88 6.88 -35.66
C GLN A 108 16.72 8.38 -35.37
N THR A 109 15.72 8.80 -34.59
CA THR A 109 15.47 10.20 -34.27
C THR A 109 15.63 10.45 -32.77
N SER A 110 16.69 11.16 -32.40
CA SER A 110 17.00 11.51 -31.00
C SER A 110 16.16 12.66 -30.45
N GLU A 111 15.27 13.24 -31.27
CA GLU A 111 14.42 14.36 -30.86
C GLU A 111 13.13 13.84 -30.22
N ILE A 112 12.78 14.41 -29.07
CA ILE A 112 11.52 14.11 -28.39
C ILE A 112 10.45 15.01 -29.00
N ASP A 113 9.59 14.42 -29.82
CA ASP A 113 8.44 15.12 -30.39
C ASP A 113 7.46 15.59 -29.30
N LEU A 114 6.61 16.57 -29.62
CA LEU A 114 5.55 17.07 -28.74
C LEU A 114 4.71 15.94 -28.11
N PHE A 115 4.45 14.88 -28.88
CA PHE A 115 3.75 13.70 -28.41
C PHE A 115 4.52 12.95 -27.30
N GLY A 116 5.83 12.78 -27.45
CA GLY A 116 6.68 12.18 -26.42
C GLY A 116 6.72 13.01 -25.13
N ILE A 117 6.78 14.34 -25.26
CA ILE A 117 6.70 15.26 -24.11
C ILE A 117 5.36 15.10 -23.37
N LEU A 118 4.24 15.00 -24.09
CA LEU A 118 2.92 14.79 -23.51
C LEU A 118 2.83 13.48 -22.71
N LEU A 119 3.40 12.39 -23.22
CA LEU A 119 3.44 11.10 -22.53
C LEU A 119 4.27 11.16 -21.23
N ILE A 120 5.43 11.83 -21.27
CA ILE A 120 6.27 12.05 -20.09
C ILE A 120 5.51 12.86 -19.03
N ILE A 121 4.84 13.95 -19.42
CA ILE A 121 4.03 14.76 -18.51
C ILE A 121 2.90 13.90 -17.91
N THR A 122 2.21 13.11 -18.72
CA THR A 122 1.13 12.22 -18.26
C THR A 122 1.63 11.21 -17.25
N TYR A 123 2.80 10.61 -17.48
CA TYR A 123 3.45 9.70 -16.56
C TYR A 123 3.78 10.37 -15.22
N ILE A 124 4.43 11.54 -15.25
CA ILE A 124 4.81 12.29 -14.05
C ILE A 124 3.57 12.69 -13.25
N VAL A 125 2.56 13.26 -13.90
CA VAL A 125 1.31 13.69 -13.25
C VAL A 125 0.57 12.50 -12.63
N GLY A 126 0.52 11.36 -13.32
CA GLY A 126 -0.10 10.14 -12.79
C GLY A 126 0.62 9.63 -11.54
N ILE A 127 1.94 9.58 -11.54
CA ILE A 127 2.74 9.18 -10.36
C ILE A 127 2.58 10.18 -9.21
N MET A 128 2.61 11.47 -9.48
CA MET A 128 2.44 12.50 -8.45
C MET A 128 1.05 12.40 -7.82
N THR A 129 0.00 12.25 -8.62
CA THR A 129 -1.38 12.15 -8.13
C THR A 129 -1.58 10.91 -7.26
N THR A 130 -1.03 9.77 -7.69
CA THR A 130 -1.11 8.51 -6.92
C THR A 130 -0.33 8.60 -5.60
N SER A 131 0.85 9.21 -5.62
CA SER A 131 1.64 9.47 -4.42
C SER A 131 0.89 10.35 -3.42
N ILE A 132 0.28 11.44 -3.89
CA ILE A 132 -0.55 12.34 -3.05
C ILE A 132 -1.74 11.59 -2.44
N TRP A 133 -2.41 10.72 -3.21
CA TRP A 133 -3.55 9.93 -2.73
C TRP A 133 -3.19 8.97 -1.58
N TYR A 134 -2.02 8.35 -1.63
CA TYR A 134 -1.55 7.46 -0.56
C TYR A 134 -1.01 8.23 0.64
N CYS A 135 -0.23 9.28 0.41
CA CYS A 135 0.42 10.03 1.47
C CYS A 135 -0.55 10.89 2.28
N PHE A 136 -1.64 11.37 1.68
CA PHE A 136 -2.53 12.32 2.34
C PHE A 136 -3.87 11.71 2.78
N PRO A 137 -4.85 11.39 1.90
CA PRO A 137 -6.13 10.82 2.31
C PRO A 137 -6.02 9.53 3.13
N ILE A 138 -5.27 8.55 2.62
CA ILE A 138 -5.16 7.23 3.25
C ILE A 138 -4.45 7.36 4.60
N PHE A 139 -3.31 8.05 4.65
CA PHE A 139 -2.61 8.30 5.92
C PHE A 139 -3.49 9.02 6.95
N MET A 140 -4.25 10.03 6.51
CA MET A 140 -5.20 10.74 7.38
C MET A 140 -6.24 9.77 7.98
N PHE A 141 -6.85 8.91 7.16
CA PHE A 141 -7.83 7.94 7.64
C PHE A 141 -7.22 6.92 8.61
N LEU A 142 -5.99 6.49 8.35
CA LEU A 142 -5.30 5.51 9.20
C LEU A 142 -4.94 6.08 10.58
N THR A 143 -4.74 7.39 10.69
CA THR A 143 -4.44 8.09 11.95
C THR A 143 -5.67 8.57 12.72
N GLN A 144 -6.84 8.74 12.08
CA GLN A 144 -8.09 9.22 12.70
C GLN A 144 -8.64 8.30 13.81
N LYS A 145 -9.48 8.79 14.72
CA LYS A 145 -10.04 7.93 15.78
C LYS A 145 -11.08 7.02 15.16
N GLY A 146 -11.09 5.75 15.56
CA GLY A 146 -12.18 4.85 15.17
C GLY A 146 -13.52 5.41 15.65
N ASN A 147 -14.59 5.10 14.92
CA ASN A 147 -15.93 5.50 15.33
C ASN A 147 -16.30 4.80 16.66
N GLU A 148 -16.79 5.54 17.64
CA GLU A 148 -17.19 4.97 18.93
C GLU A 148 -18.54 4.25 18.85
N GLU A 149 -19.33 4.59 17.84
CA GLU A 149 -20.61 3.95 17.58
C GLU A 149 -20.46 2.70 16.71
N LYS A 150 -21.50 1.86 16.77
CA LYS A 150 -21.67 0.74 15.85
C LYS A 150 -21.82 1.29 14.43
N ASN A 151 -21.06 0.74 13.49
CA ASN A 151 -21.20 1.06 12.08
C ASN A 151 -21.59 -0.19 11.27
N LYS A 152 -21.78 -0.01 9.96
CA LYS A 152 -22.12 -1.12 9.04
C LYS A 152 -21.11 -2.27 8.99
N TYR A 153 -19.89 -2.05 9.51
CA TYR A 153 -18.81 -3.02 9.52
C TYR A 153 -18.66 -3.75 10.86
N GLY A 154 -19.42 -3.37 11.90
CA GLY A 154 -19.48 -4.06 13.17
C GLY A 154 -19.42 -3.15 14.40
N ASP A 155 -19.37 -3.80 15.56
CA ASP A 155 -19.30 -3.13 16.86
C ASP A 155 -17.93 -2.41 17.04
N PRO A 156 -17.88 -1.34 17.85
CA PRO A 156 -16.66 -0.57 18.07
C PRO A 156 -15.53 -1.44 18.63
N VAL A 157 -14.30 -1.13 18.21
CA VAL A 157 -13.11 -1.81 18.72
C VAL A 157 -12.77 -1.22 20.08
N THR A 158 -12.94 -2.01 21.13
CA THR A 158 -12.61 -1.65 22.53
C THR A 158 -11.10 -1.64 22.80
#